data_AF-A0AAW7Q7F8-F1
#
_entry.id   AF-A0AAW7Q7F8-F1
#
_cell.length_a   1.000
_cell.length_b   1.000
_cell.length_c   1.000
_cell.angle_alpha   90.00
_cell.angle_beta   90.00
_cell.angle_gamma   90.00
#
_symmetry.space_group_name_H-M   'P 1'
#
loop_
_entity.id
_entity.type
_entity.pdbx_description
1 polymer ?
#
loop_
_entity_poly.entity_id
_entity_poly.type
_entity_poly.pdbx_seq_one_letter_code
_entity_poly.pdbx_strand_id
1 'polypeptide(L)'
;SWFKENCKNKNIKVKVLSKDYCSKETKNCYFTYKEEKIYFYKLFLLKFEYKKEIKNNYHLKLLNINIKHETLFNLITMLFSSQKLFLDTGHYPNINFLDRKLFIETYVKKYNSYLDLSVLSKILNNTHYEQDGYIYKLSHLFPKKTFIYSLYIKILLSTQIDLKNDFEIAKQLFEIYNVKISRRTVCDIRNKYLIPNIKKIEEKNLTLYFNNFNNNRRLLNKENISTIENNLKGVYELSSNEKIFYPFAENKVIYIGSSNNLKKRLKTYTSKTAHTNDIKNFIKDNEKIYFRIIKTFDYQEYEKKLIDTFINLYGDLPRLNTQRILKEFIIAK
;
A
#
# COMPACT_ATOMS: atom_id res chain seq x y z
N SER A 1 -21.62 -37.83 10.60
CA SER A 1 -20.53 -37.07 11.22
C SER A 1 -20.95 -36.67 12.62
N TRP A 2 -20.15 -37.03 13.63
CA TRP A 2 -20.42 -36.78 15.06
C TRP A 2 -20.75 -35.30 15.35
N PHE A 3 -20.11 -34.37 14.63
CA PHE A 3 -20.31 -32.93 14.82
C PHE A 3 -21.73 -32.51 14.42
N LYS A 4 -22.20 -32.95 13.25
CA LYS A 4 -23.55 -32.63 12.76
C LYS A 4 -24.63 -33.16 13.70
N GLU A 5 -24.44 -34.36 14.23
CA GLU A 5 -25.35 -34.99 15.19
C GLU A 5 -25.40 -34.24 16.52
N ASN A 6 -24.23 -33.85 17.06
CA ASN A 6 -24.18 -33.05 18.29
C ASN A 6 -24.74 -31.63 18.12
N CYS A 7 -24.64 -31.04 16.93
CA CYS A 7 -25.33 -29.78 16.62
C CYS A 7 -26.86 -29.97 16.55
N LYS A 8 -27.35 -31.01 15.87
CA LYS A 8 -28.80 -31.33 15.82
C LYS A 8 -29.37 -31.55 17.22
N ASN A 9 -28.63 -32.26 18.08
CA ASN A 9 -29.02 -32.57 19.45
C ASN A 9 -28.77 -31.40 20.43
N LYS A 10 -28.39 -30.22 19.94
CA LYS A 10 -28.07 -29.00 20.74
C LYS A 10 -26.98 -29.21 21.81
N ASN A 11 -26.14 -30.23 21.66
CA ASN A 11 -24.98 -30.48 22.52
C ASN A 11 -23.81 -29.56 22.17
N ILE A 12 -23.76 -29.08 20.92
CA ILE A 12 -22.84 -28.04 20.46
C ILE A 12 -23.66 -26.87 19.90
N LYS A 13 -23.41 -25.67 20.39
CA LYS A 13 -23.89 -24.41 19.81
C LYS A 13 -22.74 -23.70 19.12
N VAL A 14 -22.94 -23.29 17.88
CA VAL A 14 -21.97 -22.47 17.14
C VAL A 14 -22.33 -21.01 17.37
N LYS A 15 -21.40 -20.26 17.95
CA LYS A 15 -21.45 -18.80 18.13
C LYS A 15 -20.43 -18.13 17.23
N VAL A 16 -20.54 -16.82 17.13
CA VAL A 16 -19.58 -15.96 16.41
C VAL A 16 -18.94 -14.99 17.40
N LEU A 17 -17.63 -14.77 17.27
CA LEU A 17 -16.84 -13.88 18.12
C LEU A 17 -17.17 -12.39 17.90
N SER A 18 -17.73 -12.02 16.74
CA SER A 18 -18.24 -10.68 16.44
C SER A 18 -19.68 -10.74 15.95
N LYS A 19 -20.50 -9.77 16.39
CA LYS A 19 -21.91 -9.62 15.97
C LYS A 19 -22.04 -9.01 14.58
N ASP A 20 -21.03 -8.26 14.12
CA ASP A 20 -21.03 -7.50 12.85
C ASP A 20 -20.76 -8.37 11.61
N TYR A 21 -21.14 -9.64 11.69
CA TYR A 21 -20.72 -10.72 10.78
C TYR A 21 -21.79 -11.14 9.75
N CYS A 22 -23.00 -10.57 9.83
CA CYS A 22 -24.10 -10.96 8.96
C CYS A 22 -24.08 -10.20 7.62
N SER A 23 -23.08 -10.41 6.76
CA SER A 23 -23.18 -10.08 5.34
C SER A 23 -23.65 -11.31 4.53
N LYS A 24 -24.45 -11.09 3.49
CA LYS A 24 -25.02 -12.13 2.61
C LYS A 24 -24.00 -12.73 1.62
N GLU A 25 -22.71 -12.39 1.73
CA GLU A 25 -21.69 -12.77 0.75
C GLU A 25 -21.15 -14.19 0.98
N THR A 26 -21.09 -14.96 -0.10
CA THR A 26 -20.82 -16.40 -0.12
C THR A 26 -19.35 -16.77 -0.33
N LYS A 27 -18.45 -15.80 -0.46
CA LYS A 27 -16.99 -16.03 -0.56
C LYS A 27 -16.28 -15.34 0.62
N ASN A 28 -15.31 -16.04 1.23
CA ASN A 28 -14.39 -15.62 2.31
C ASN A 28 -14.81 -14.34 3.07
N CYS A 29 -15.47 -14.52 4.21
CA CYS A 29 -16.26 -13.46 4.86
C CYS A 29 -15.47 -12.29 5.46
N TYR A 30 -16.08 -11.12 5.36
CA TYR A 30 -15.70 -9.86 5.98
C TYR A 30 -16.09 -9.82 7.46
N PHE A 31 -15.38 -9.05 8.27
CA PHE A 31 -16.00 -8.43 9.45
C PHE A 31 -15.93 -6.92 9.32
N THR A 32 -16.98 -6.26 9.80
CA THR A 32 -16.97 -4.81 9.94
C THR A 32 -16.43 -4.51 11.33
N TYR A 33 -15.34 -3.76 11.44
CA TYR A 33 -14.88 -3.22 12.72
C TYR A 33 -14.97 -1.71 12.63
N LYS A 34 -15.84 -1.09 13.44
CA LYS A 34 -16.05 0.36 13.43
C LYS A 34 -16.25 0.92 12.01
N GLU A 35 -17.19 0.34 11.26
CA GLU A 35 -17.55 0.74 9.89
C GLU A 35 -16.54 0.39 8.77
N GLU A 36 -15.36 -0.18 9.11
CA GLU A 36 -14.33 -0.57 8.13
C GLU A 36 -14.41 -2.06 7.75
N LYS A 37 -14.29 -2.36 6.45
CA LYS A 37 -14.30 -3.74 5.91
C LYS A 37 -12.93 -4.38 6.07
N ILE A 38 -12.84 -5.38 6.95
CA ILE A 38 -11.61 -6.13 7.19
C ILE A 38 -11.79 -7.59 6.73
N TYR A 39 -10.83 -8.09 5.94
CA TYR A 39 -10.92 -9.36 5.22
C TYR A 39 -10.27 -10.51 5.99
N PHE A 40 -11.04 -11.55 6.36
CA PHE A 40 -10.50 -12.76 6.99
C PHE A 40 -11.20 -14.06 6.61
N TYR A 41 -10.64 -15.17 7.05
CA TYR A 41 -11.26 -16.47 6.87
C TYR A 41 -12.38 -16.69 7.90
N LYS A 42 -13.62 -16.82 7.42
CA LYS A 42 -14.87 -17.10 8.16
C LYS A 42 -14.74 -18.05 9.35
N LEU A 43 -13.92 -19.10 9.20
CA LEU A 43 -13.81 -20.13 10.23
C LEU A 43 -13.23 -19.60 11.55
N PHE A 44 -12.36 -18.60 11.52
CA PHE A 44 -11.69 -18.07 12.71
C PHE A 44 -12.59 -17.22 13.61
N LEU A 45 -13.79 -16.90 13.14
CA LEU A 45 -14.79 -16.15 13.89
C LEU A 45 -15.73 -17.06 14.66
N LEU A 46 -15.64 -18.39 14.48
CA LEU A 46 -16.53 -19.34 15.14
C LEU A 46 -16.05 -19.68 16.54
N LYS A 47 -16.97 -19.67 17.49
CA LYS A 47 -16.80 -20.19 18.86
C LYS A 47 -17.79 -21.33 19.09
N PHE A 48 -17.31 -22.44 19.60
CA PHE A 48 -18.13 -23.61 19.90
C PHE A 48 -18.43 -23.65 21.39
N GLU A 49 -19.70 -23.56 21.76
CA GLU A 49 -20.14 -23.86 23.11
C GLU A 49 -20.62 -25.30 23.16
N TYR A 50 -20.24 -26.02 24.20
CA TYR A 50 -20.57 -27.43 24.33
C TYR A 50 -20.73 -27.82 25.80
N LYS A 51 -21.46 -28.92 26.01
CA LYS A 51 -21.52 -29.57 27.33
C LYS A 51 -20.13 -30.15 27.68
N LYS A 52 -19.78 -30.16 28.97
CA LYS A 52 -18.46 -30.61 29.46
C LYS A 52 -18.06 -31.98 28.93
N GLU A 53 -19.02 -32.88 28.72
CA GLU A 53 -18.76 -34.24 28.25
C GLU A 53 -19.40 -34.48 26.87
N ILE A 54 -18.56 -34.45 25.84
CA ILE A 54 -18.85 -35.03 24.53
C ILE A 54 -18.03 -36.31 24.39
N LYS A 55 -18.67 -37.38 23.86
CA LYS A 55 -18.06 -38.69 23.56
C LYS A 55 -16.67 -38.53 22.91
N ASN A 56 -15.75 -39.46 23.21
CA ASN A 56 -14.38 -39.50 22.68
C ASN A 56 -13.56 -38.21 22.91
N ASN A 57 -13.85 -37.47 23.98
CA ASN A 57 -13.17 -36.22 24.33
C ASN A 57 -13.20 -35.16 23.22
N TYR A 58 -14.21 -35.16 22.35
CA TYR A 58 -14.34 -34.16 21.27
C TYR A 58 -14.47 -32.73 21.81
N HIS A 59 -14.93 -32.56 23.05
CA HIS A 59 -14.97 -31.28 23.75
C HIS A 59 -13.57 -30.64 23.88
N LEU A 60 -12.50 -31.43 24.06
CA LEU A 60 -11.12 -30.92 24.09
C LEU A 60 -10.65 -30.43 22.72
N LYS A 61 -11.08 -31.11 21.64
CA LYS A 61 -10.78 -30.65 20.27
C LYS A 61 -11.47 -29.31 19.98
N LEU A 62 -12.72 -29.16 20.38
CA LEU A 62 -13.46 -27.91 20.26
C LEU A 62 -12.85 -26.81 21.14
N LEU A 63 -12.34 -27.13 22.33
CA LEU A 63 -11.61 -26.20 23.18
C LEU A 63 -10.36 -25.65 22.47
N ASN A 64 -9.54 -26.53 21.91
CA ASN A 64 -8.33 -26.13 21.19
C ASN A 64 -8.64 -25.27 19.96
N ILE A 65 -9.74 -25.58 19.26
CA ILE A 65 -10.21 -24.76 18.14
C ILE A 65 -10.65 -23.38 18.65
N ASN A 66 -11.42 -23.30 19.74
CA ASN A 66 -11.83 -22.04 20.34
C ASN A 66 -10.62 -21.19 20.75
N ILE A 67 -9.64 -21.77 21.45
CA ILE A 67 -8.42 -21.07 21.86
C ILE A 67 -7.72 -20.49 20.62
N LYS A 68 -7.51 -21.32 19.59
CA LYS A 68 -6.87 -20.86 18.34
C LYS A 68 -7.64 -19.71 17.69
N HIS A 69 -8.95 -19.83 17.58
CA HIS A 69 -9.80 -18.82 16.96
C HIS A 69 -9.80 -17.51 17.74
N GLU A 70 -9.93 -17.59 19.06
CA GLU A 70 -9.93 -16.44 19.96
C GLU A 70 -8.58 -15.73 19.97
N THR A 71 -7.47 -16.46 20.05
CA THR A 71 -6.12 -15.89 19.94
C THR A 71 -5.94 -15.16 18.62
N LEU A 72 -6.35 -15.78 17.51
CA LEU A 72 -6.21 -15.20 16.19
C LEU A 72 -7.04 -13.92 16.04
N PHE A 73 -8.31 -13.98 16.45
CA PHE A 73 -9.24 -12.85 16.42
C PHE A 73 -8.72 -11.65 17.22
N ASN A 74 -8.29 -11.87 18.46
CA ASN A 74 -7.79 -10.81 19.34
C ASN A 74 -6.49 -10.18 18.81
N LEU A 75 -5.57 -11.02 18.30
CA LEU A 75 -4.28 -10.58 17.76
C LEU A 75 -4.48 -9.72 16.53
N ILE A 76 -5.31 -10.18 15.59
CA ILE A 76 -5.66 -9.44 14.37
C ILE A 76 -6.32 -8.11 14.73
N THR A 77 -7.32 -8.13 15.62
CA THR A 77 -8.05 -6.91 16.01
C THR A 77 -7.10 -5.86 16.58
N MET A 78 -6.16 -6.29 17.42
CA MET A 78 -5.15 -5.39 17.97
C MET A 78 -4.17 -4.90 16.91
N LEU A 79 -3.66 -5.78 16.05
CA LEU A 79 -2.73 -5.43 14.97
C LEU A 79 -3.34 -4.42 13.99
N PHE A 80 -4.60 -4.64 13.60
CA PHE A 80 -5.29 -3.75 12.68
C PHE A 80 -5.56 -2.40 13.32
N SER A 81 -6.02 -2.39 14.58
CA SER A 81 -6.16 -1.15 15.34
C SER A 81 -4.84 -0.38 15.44
N SER A 82 -3.72 -1.09 15.65
CA SER A 82 -2.38 -0.49 15.69
C SER A 82 -1.87 0.00 14.34
N GLN A 83 -2.41 -0.50 13.22
CA GLN A 83 -1.99 -0.16 11.86
C GLN A 83 -3.07 0.57 11.06
N LYS A 84 -4.08 1.11 11.74
CA LYS A 84 -5.28 1.68 11.12
C LYS A 84 -4.95 2.71 10.02
N LEU A 85 -4.11 3.69 10.34
CA LEU A 85 -3.77 4.75 9.40
C LEU A 85 -3.11 4.23 8.11
N PHE A 86 -2.30 3.16 8.19
CA PHE A 86 -1.74 2.50 7.01
C PHE A 86 -2.79 1.72 6.23
N LEU A 87 -3.68 1.00 6.91
CA LEU A 87 -4.76 0.24 6.28
C LEU A 87 -5.75 1.15 5.54
N ASP A 88 -5.99 2.35 6.08
CA ASP A 88 -6.89 3.34 5.49
C ASP A 88 -6.29 4.03 4.26
N THR A 89 -4.96 4.24 4.23
CA THR A 89 -4.32 5.03 3.17
C THR A 89 -3.49 4.23 2.18
N GLY A 90 -3.08 3.00 2.52
CA GLY A 90 -2.07 2.23 1.78
C GLY A 90 -0.66 2.86 1.79
N HIS A 91 -0.45 3.95 2.53
CA HIS A 91 0.78 4.74 2.54
C HIS A 91 1.74 4.19 3.60
N TYR A 92 2.81 3.49 3.21
CA TYR A 92 3.71 2.83 4.15
C TYR A 92 4.32 3.73 5.23
N PRO A 93 4.61 5.02 5.01
CA PRO A 93 5.04 5.91 6.09
C PRO A 93 4.02 6.04 7.24
N ASN A 94 2.74 5.72 7.01
CA ASN A 94 1.72 5.66 8.06
C ASN A 94 1.75 4.34 8.85
N ILE A 95 2.63 3.39 8.51
CA ILE A 95 2.74 2.13 9.23
C ILE A 95 3.49 2.36 10.53
N ASN A 96 2.90 1.92 11.63
CA ASN A 96 3.52 2.00 12.94
C ASN A 96 4.57 0.90 13.10
N PHE A 97 5.74 1.28 13.61
CA PHE A 97 6.73 0.28 14.02
C PHE A 97 6.27 -0.39 15.32
N LEU A 98 6.09 -1.71 15.29
CA LEU A 98 5.68 -2.52 16.44
C LEU A 98 6.84 -3.39 16.91
N ASP A 99 7.34 -3.13 18.12
CA ASP A 99 8.22 -4.08 18.79
C ASP A 99 7.45 -5.34 19.20
N ARG A 100 7.99 -6.52 18.87
CA ARG A 100 7.28 -7.78 19.11
C ARG A 100 7.09 -8.09 20.58
N LYS A 101 8.04 -7.75 21.45
CA LYS A 101 7.94 -8.02 22.89
C LYS A 101 6.88 -7.10 23.50
N LEU A 102 6.97 -5.81 23.20
CA LEU A 102 5.99 -4.82 23.67
C LEU A 102 4.58 -5.14 23.18
N PHE A 103 4.44 -5.59 21.92
CA PHE A 103 3.14 -6.02 21.38
C PHE A 103 2.58 -7.23 22.14
N ILE A 104 3.41 -8.23 22.46
CA ILE A 104 2.98 -9.39 23.25
C ILE A 104 2.56 -8.96 24.66
N GLU A 105 3.34 -8.13 25.35
CA GLU A 105 3.00 -7.61 26.68
C GLU A 105 1.66 -6.86 26.66
N THR A 106 1.44 -6.03 25.64
CA THR A 106 0.19 -5.30 25.43
C THR A 106 -0.98 -6.27 25.17
N TYR A 107 -0.76 -7.30 24.36
CA TYR A 107 -1.77 -8.33 24.08
C TYR A 107 -2.18 -9.07 25.36
N VAL A 108 -1.21 -9.56 26.13
CA VAL A 108 -1.45 -10.33 27.36
C VAL A 108 -2.20 -9.47 28.37
N LYS A 109 -1.78 -8.20 28.55
CA LYS A 109 -2.45 -7.25 29.44
C LYS A 109 -3.88 -6.95 29.01
N LYS A 110 -4.14 -6.79 27.71
CA LYS A 110 -5.44 -6.41 27.17
C LYS A 110 -6.46 -7.55 27.19
N TYR A 111 -6.04 -8.76 26.86
CA TYR A 111 -6.94 -9.90 26.65
C TYR A 111 -6.85 -10.97 27.74
N ASN A 112 -5.94 -10.82 28.71
CA ASN A 112 -5.66 -11.83 29.75
C ASN A 112 -5.47 -13.23 29.15
N SER A 113 -4.70 -13.31 28.06
CA SER A 113 -4.55 -14.51 27.24
C SER A 113 -3.09 -14.72 26.86
N TYR A 114 -2.67 -15.98 26.79
CA TYR A 114 -1.31 -16.36 26.47
C TYR A 114 -0.96 -16.04 25.01
N LEU A 115 0.22 -15.45 24.82
CA LEU A 115 0.86 -15.27 23.52
C LEU A 115 2.37 -15.24 23.74
N ASP A 116 3.13 -15.97 22.93
CA ASP A 116 4.59 -15.92 22.93
C ASP A 116 5.11 -15.55 21.52
N LEU A 117 6.43 -15.38 21.42
CA LEU A 117 7.09 -15.04 20.15
C LEU A 117 6.92 -16.13 19.07
N SER A 118 6.86 -17.40 19.47
CA SER A 118 6.74 -18.54 18.55
C SER A 118 5.36 -18.60 17.92
N VAL A 119 4.32 -18.49 18.75
CA VAL A 119 2.90 -18.43 18.37
C VAL A 119 2.66 -17.19 17.52
N LEU A 120 3.13 -16.00 17.96
CA LEU A 120 3.03 -14.78 17.16
C LEU A 120 3.66 -14.96 15.78
N SER A 121 4.89 -15.48 15.71
CA SER A 121 5.59 -15.72 14.44
C SER A 121 4.83 -16.70 13.53
N LYS A 122 4.30 -17.80 14.09
CA LYS A 122 3.49 -18.77 13.33
C LYS A 122 2.22 -18.13 12.77
N ILE A 123 1.54 -17.31 13.57
CA ILE A 123 0.32 -16.62 13.14
C ILE A 123 0.64 -15.62 12.03
N LEU A 124 1.65 -14.77 12.21
CA LEU A 124 2.01 -13.72 11.24
C LEU A 124 2.39 -14.28 9.87
N ASN A 125 3.05 -15.44 9.83
CA ASN A 125 3.55 -16.02 8.58
C ASN A 125 2.55 -16.91 7.84
N ASN A 126 1.52 -17.42 8.53
CA ASN A 126 0.55 -18.36 7.95
C ASN A 126 -0.87 -17.79 7.82
N THR A 127 -1.10 -16.58 8.33
CA THR A 127 -2.39 -15.90 8.20
C THR A 127 -2.27 -14.78 7.17
N HIS A 128 -3.32 -14.64 6.36
CA HIS A 128 -3.39 -13.67 5.29
C HIS A 128 -4.56 -12.72 5.50
N TYR A 129 -4.45 -11.52 4.93
CA TYR A 129 -5.52 -10.54 4.82
C TYR A 129 -5.57 -10.01 3.38
N GLU A 130 -6.72 -9.53 2.95
CA GLU A 130 -6.91 -8.90 1.63
C GLU A 130 -7.02 -7.37 1.83
N GLN A 131 -6.38 -6.60 0.94
CA GLN A 131 -6.47 -5.15 0.88
C GLN A 131 -6.36 -4.75 -0.60
N ASP A 132 -7.29 -3.91 -1.07
CA ASP A 132 -7.33 -3.40 -2.46
C ASP A 132 -7.22 -4.48 -3.55
N GLY A 133 -7.81 -5.66 -3.30
CA GLY A 133 -7.81 -6.80 -4.23
C GLY A 133 -6.53 -7.64 -4.19
N TYR A 134 -5.57 -7.31 -3.32
CA TYR A 134 -4.34 -8.07 -3.12
C TYR A 134 -4.36 -8.84 -1.81
N ILE A 135 -3.73 -10.02 -1.79
CA ILE A 135 -3.62 -10.87 -0.60
C ILE A 135 -2.22 -10.75 -0.01
N TYR A 136 -2.15 -10.34 1.25
CA TYR A 136 -0.92 -10.14 2.00
C TYR A 136 -0.83 -11.06 3.21
N LYS A 137 0.38 -11.44 3.62
CA LYS A 137 0.61 -12.07 4.94
C LYS A 137 0.47 -11.05 6.05
N LEU A 138 -0.02 -11.45 7.22
CA LEU A 138 -0.06 -10.57 8.40
C LEU A 138 1.32 -10.03 8.80
N SER A 139 2.40 -10.74 8.48
CA SER A 139 3.78 -10.25 8.68
C SER A 139 4.07 -8.94 7.95
N HIS A 140 3.29 -8.59 6.91
CA HIS A 140 3.35 -7.31 6.24
C HIS A 140 3.06 -6.12 7.18
N LEU A 141 2.16 -6.31 8.13
CA LEU A 141 1.78 -5.33 9.15
C LEU A 141 2.77 -5.26 10.33
N PHE A 142 3.85 -6.05 10.26
CA PHE A 142 4.98 -6.05 11.19
C PHE A 142 6.30 -5.83 10.43
N PRO A 143 6.48 -4.66 9.79
CA PRO A 143 7.66 -4.37 8.99
C PRO A 143 8.95 -4.37 9.83
N LYS A 144 10.06 -4.78 9.20
CA LYS A 144 11.39 -4.65 9.82
C LYS A 144 11.78 -3.17 9.89
N LYS A 145 12.51 -2.76 10.94
CA LYS A 145 13.05 -1.39 11.06
C LYS A 145 13.79 -0.93 9.80
N THR A 146 14.60 -1.80 9.22
CA THR A 146 15.38 -1.51 8.01
C THR A 146 14.52 -1.22 6.79
N PHE A 147 13.32 -1.82 6.70
CA PHE A 147 12.36 -1.49 5.65
C PHE A 147 11.79 -0.09 5.86
N ILE A 148 11.37 0.26 7.07
CA ILE A 148 10.87 1.61 7.40
C ILE A 148 11.93 2.67 7.10
N TYR A 149 13.18 2.42 7.51
CA TYR A 149 14.27 3.35 7.23
C TYR A 149 14.52 3.49 5.73
N SER A 150 14.36 2.42 4.95
CA SER A 150 14.46 2.52 3.49
C SER A 150 13.41 3.45 2.89
N LEU A 151 12.19 3.48 3.44
CA LEU A 151 11.13 4.40 3.02
C LEU A 151 11.49 5.83 3.35
N TYR A 152 11.96 6.10 4.57
CA TYR A 152 12.41 7.43 4.96
C TYR A 152 13.56 7.92 4.06
N ILE A 153 14.51 7.05 3.72
CA ILE A 153 15.59 7.39 2.78
C ILE A 153 15.01 7.74 1.41
N LYS A 154 14.05 6.97 0.88
CA LYS A 154 13.40 7.28 -0.40
C LYS A 154 12.68 8.63 -0.37
N ILE A 155 11.97 8.92 0.73
CA ILE A 155 11.30 10.22 0.91
C ILE A 155 12.32 11.34 0.90
N LEU A 156 13.39 11.24 1.70
CA LEU A 156 14.46 12.23 1.76
C LEU A 156 15.07 12.52 0.39
N LEU A 157 15.33 11.47 -0.40
CA LEU A 157 15.85 11.59 -1.75
C LEU A 157 14.85 12.23 -2.72
N SER A 158 13.54 12.07 -2.48
CA SER A 158 12.50 12.68 -3.30
C SER A 158 12.26 14.18 -2.97
N THR A 159 12.65 14.64 -1.78
CA THR A 159 12.25 15.96 -1.24
C THR A 159 13.09 17.18 -1.68
N GLN A 160 13.85 17.14 -2.78
CA GLN A 160 14.73 18.25 -3.21
C GLN A 160 15.76 18.74 -2.16
N ILE A 161 15.97 17.97 -1.08
CA ILE A 161 17.03 18.23 -0.10
C ILE A 161 18.36 17.88 -0.78
N ASP A 162 19.33 18.79 -0.74
CA ASP A 162 20.69 18.58 -1.28
C ASP A 162 21.44 17.56 -0.41
N LEU A 163 21.22 16.28 -0.68
CA LEU A 163 21.86 15.15 -0.02
C LEU A 163 23.05 14.75 -0.88
N LYS A 164 24.29 14.94 -0.39
CA LYS A 164 25.51 14.66 -1.17
C LYS A 164 26.06 13.24 -1.01
N ASN A 165 25.79 12.61 0.13
CA ASN A 165 26.29 11.28 0.46
C ASN A 165 25.44 10.60 1.56
N ASP A 166 25.77 9.35 1.88
CA ASP A 166 25.07 8.56 2.91
C ASP A 166 25.21 9.12 4.34
N PHE A 167 26.23 9.94 4.60
CA PHE A 167 26.39 10.59 5.89
C PHE A 167 25.36 11.71 6.07
N GLU A 168 25.09 12.50 5.04
CA GLU A 168 24.01 13.49 5.06
C GLU A 168 22.64 12.83 5.20
N ILE A 169 22.41 11.69 4.54
CA ILE A 169 21.18 10.90 4.74
C ILE A 169 21.04 10.49 6.21
N ALA A 170 22.10 9.98 6.84
CA ALA A 170 22.07 9.57 8.24
C ALA A 170 21.74 10.75 9.18
N LYS A 171 22.29 11.93 8.91
CA LYS A 171 22.01 13.16 9.66
C LYS A 171 20.55 13.58 9.52
N GLN A 172 20.03 13.64 8.29
CA GLN A 172 18.63 14.00 8.02
C GLN A 172 17.63 12.98 8.60
N LEU A 173 17.96 11.69 8.59
CA LEU A 173 17.15 10.67 9.25
C LEU A 173 17.02 10.89 10.76
N PHE A 174 18.09 11.37 11.41
CA PHE A 174 18.05 11.71 12.82
C PHE A 174 17.25 13.00 13.06
N GLU A 175 17.51 14.05 12.28
CA GLU A 175 16.85 15.36 12.45
C GLU A 175 15.33 15.29 12.22
N ILE A 176 14.88 14.59 11.17
CA ILE A 176 13.47 14.57 10.77
C ILE A 176 12.70 13.43 11.45
N TYR A 177 13.31 12.25 11.59
CA TYR A 177 12.62 11.03 12.04
C TYR A 177 13.13 10.48 13.37
N ASN A 178 14.10 11.14 14.01
CA ASN A 178 14.78 10.67 15.23
C ASN A 178 15.39 9.25 15.06
N VAL A 179 15.82 8.92 13.85
CA VAL A 179 16.45 7.63 13.53
C VAL A 179 17.97 7.76 13.56
N LYS A 180 18.58 7.35 14.67
CA LYS A 180 20.05 7.34 14.81
C LYS A 180 20.66 6.07 14.23
N ILE A 181 21.25 6.17 13.04
CA ILE A 181 21.96 5.06 12.37
C ILE A 181 23.28 5.53 11.77
N SER A 182 24.22 4.60 11.57
CA SER A 182 25.52 4.92 10.98
C SER A 182 25.43 5.09 9.46
N ARG A 183 26.40 5.82 8.88
CA ARG A 183 26.59 5.88 7.42
C ARG A 183 26.65 4.48 6.77
N ARG A 184 27.34 3.53 7.41
CA ARG A 184 27.44 2.14 6.89
C ARG A 184 26.06 1.48 6.85
N THR A 185 25.28 1.64 7.91
CA THR A 185 23.91 1.13 7.98
C THR A 185 23.01 1.75 6.91
N VAL A 186 23.15 3.05 6.62
CA VAL A 186 22.44 3.70 5.50
C VAL A 186 22.83 3.06 4.17
N CYS A 187 24.13 2.87 3.91
CA CYS A 187 24.63 2.21 2.71
C CYS A 187 24.05 0.79 2.56
N ASP A 188 24.08 -0.01 3.64
CA ASP A 188 23.55 -1.37 3.66
C ASP A 188 22.04 -1.42 3.36
N ILE A 189 21.27 -0.52 3.98
CA ILE A 189 19.84 -0.38 3.71
C ILE A 189 19.62 -0.01 2.25
N ARG A 190 20.34 0.99 1.74
CA ARG A 190 20.21 1.41 0.35
C ARG A 190 20.49 0.28 -0.63
N ASN A 191 21.60 -0.44 -0.45
CA ASN A 191 21.96 -1.57 -1.30
C ASN A 191 20.91 -2.68 -1.24
N LYS A 192 20.44 -3.02 -0.02
CA LYS A 192 19.43 -4.06 0.18
C LYS A 192 18.08 -3.74 -0.47
N TYR A 193 17.67 -2.47 -0.45
CA TYR A 193 16.40 -2.02 -1.01
C TYR A 193 16.56 -1.35 -2.39
N LEU A 194 17.69 -1.59 -3.05
CA LEU A 194 18.01 -1.12 -4.41
C LEU A 194 17.84 0.40 -4.58
N ILE A 195 18.08 1.17 -3.51
CA ILE A 195 18.05 2.63 -3.54
C ILE A 195 19.35 3.12 -4.19
N PRO A 196 19.27 3.78 -5.36
CA PRO A 196 20.47 4.21 -6.08
C PRO A 196 21.33 5.16 -5.27
N ASN A 197 22.61 5.26 -5.66
CA ASN A 197 23.48 6.26 -5.08
C ASN A 197 23.07 7.66 -5.50
N ILE A 198 23.19 8.63 -4.59
CA ILE A 198 22.88 10.04 -4.81
C ILE A 198 23.45 10.54 -6.14
N LYS A 199 24.73 10.24 -6.42
CA LYS A 199 25.38 10.63 -7.68
C LYS A 199 24.68 10.08 -8.94
N LYS A 200 24.14 8.85 -8.87
CA LYS A 200 23.33 8.26 -9.96
C LYS A 200 21.93 8.85 -10.02
N ILE A 201 21.41 9.41 -8.92
CA ILE A 201 20.11 10.08 -8.86
C ILE A 201 20.24 11.47 -9.48
N GLU A 202 21.33 12.22 -9.26
CA GLU A 202 21.59 13.48 -9.96
C GLU A 202 21.63 13.31 -11.48
N GLU A 203 22.24 12.23 -11.98
CA GLU A 203 22.22 11.87 -13.40
C GLU A 203 20.84 11.39 -13.91
N LYS A 204 19.98 10.86 -13.03
CA LYS A 204 18.66 10.28 -13.36
C LYS A 204 17.45 11.11 -12.93
N ASN A 205 17.67 12.25 -12.27
CA ASN A 205 16.60 13.06 -11.70
C ASN A 205 15.70 13.54 -12.85
N LEU A 206 14.51 12.95 -12.94
CA LEU A 206 13.43 13.40 -13.81
C LEU A 206 13.14 14.89 -13.63
N THR A 207 13.35 15.40 -12.41
CA THR A 207 13.23 16.81 -12.05
C THR A 207 14.31 17.71 -12.64
N LEU A 208 15.50 17.21 -12.96
CA LEU A 208 16.54 18.00 -13.65
C LEU A 208 16.33 18.05 -15.16
N TYR A 209 15.68 17.04 -15.76
CA TYR A 209 15.24 17.11 -17.15
C TYR A 209 13.96 17.92 -17.38
N PHE A 210 13.28 18.31 -16.29
CA PHE A 210 12.22 19.29 -16.37
C PHE A 210 12.72 20.75 -16.37
N ASN A 211 14.02 21.04 -16.33
CA ASN A 211 14.51 22.43 -16.36
C ASN A 211 14.82 22.95 -17.77
N ASN A 212 14.95 22.08 -18.77
CA ASN A 212 15.28 22.49 -20.14
C ASN A 212 14.07 22.33 -21.07
N PHE A 213 13.46 23.47 -21.37
CA PHE A 213 12.41 23.76 -22.36
C PHE A 213 10.96 23.36 -22.01
N ASN A 214 10.10 24.39 -21.84
CA ASN A 214 8.63 24.36 -21.76
C ASN A 214 7.96 23.70 -20.54
N ASN A 215 8.59 23.79 -19.36
CA ASN A 215 8.22 22.98 -18.20
C ASN A 215 7.32 23.56 -17.12
N ASN A 216 6.73 24.72 -17.39
CA ASN A 216 5.81 25.30 -16.44
C ASN A 216 4.54 24.44 -16.40
N ARG A 217 4.13 24.10 -15.18
CA ARG A 217 2.86 23.42 -14.91
C ARG A 217 1.72 24.33 -15.38
N ARG A 218 0.96 23.92 -16.40
CA ARG A 218 -0.12 24.72 -16.99
C ARG A 218 -1.47 24.10 -16.67
N LEU A 219 -2.49 24.92 -16.49
CA LEU A 219 -3.87 24.43 -16.31
C LEU A 219 -4.34 23.70 -17.58
N LEU A 220 -4.97 22.55 -17.43
CA LEU A 220 -5.51 21.76 -18.54
C LEU A 220 -6.78 22.42 -19.09
N ASN A 221 -6.61 23.41 -19.97
CA ASN A 221 -7.70 24.11 -20.64
C ASN A 221 -7.37 24.35 -22.13
N LYS A 222 -8.39 24.74 -22.91
CA LYS A 222 -8.25 24.94 -24.37
C LYS A 222 -7.22 26.02 -24.70
N GLU A 223 -7.15 27.08 -23.91
CA GLU A 223 -6.21 28.20 -24.08
C GLU A 223 -4.76 27.75 -23.97
N ASN A 224 -4.38 27.09 -22.86
CA ASN A 224 -3.02 26.59 -22.66
C ASN A 224 -2.64 25.52 -23.68
N ILE A 225 -3.59 24.67 -24.11
CA ILE A 225 -3.32 23.66 -25.14
C ILE A 225 -3.13 24.30 -26.52
N SER A 226 -3.78 25.44 -26.80
CA SER A 226 -3.64 26.14 -28.09
C SER A 226 -2.21 26.62 -28.33
N THR A 227 -1.49 26.98 -27.27
CA THR A 227 -0.09 27.45 -27.30
C THR A 227 0.93 26.36 -27.67
N ILE A 228 0.53 25.09 -27.69
CA ILE A 228 1.42 23.97 -28.02
C ILE A 228 1.60 23.89 -29.54
N GLU A 229 2.84 23.66 -29.99
CA GLU A 229 3.18 23.40 -31.38
C GLU A 229 2.35 22.23 -31.96
N ASN A 230 1.92 22.35 -33.21
CA ASN A 230 1.26 21.24 -33.90
C ASN A 230 2.27 20.11 -34.15
N ASN A 231 1.82 18.85 -34.10
CA ASN A 231 2.64 17.65 -34.33
C ASN A 231 3.85 17.51 -33.38
N LEU A 232 3.81 18.16 -32.22
CA LEU A 232 4.82 18.04 -31.19
C LEU A 232 4.83 16.61 -30.62
N LYS A 233 5.95 15.91 -30.81
CA LYS A 233 6.20 14.59 -30.22
C LYS A 233 6.81 14.75 -28.83
N GLY A 234 6.38 13.91 -27.88
CA GLY A 234 6.94 13.96 -26.54
C GLY A 234 6.15 13.19 -25.50
N VAL A 235 6.52 13.43 -24.24
CA VAL A 235 5.88 12.89 -23.04
C VAL A 235 5.13 14.00 -22.33
N TYR A 236 4.05 13.66 -21.64
CA TYR A 236 3.30 14.58 -20.79
C TYR A 236 2.94 13.91 -19.47
N GLU A 237 2.81 14.73 -18.44
CA GLU A 237 2.20 14.34 -17.17
C GLU A 237 0.90 15.10 -16.97
N LEU A 238 -0.06 14.47 -16.29
CA LEU A 238 -1.20 15.14 -15.68
C LEU A 238 -1.01 15.15 -14.17
N SER A 239 -1.39 16.25 -13.51
CA SER A 239 -1.30 16.41 -12.07
C SER A 239 -2.48 17.20 -11.49
N SER A 240 -2.82 16.95 -10.23
CA SER A 240 -3.79 17.75 -9.45
C SER A 240 -3.06 18.62 -8.41
N ASN A 241 -3.73 19.59 -7.80
CA ASN A 241 -3.16 20.31 -6.64
C ASN A 241 -3.23 19.51 -5.34
N GLU A 242 -4.18 18.59 -5.27
CA GLU A 242 -4.34 17.67 -4.16
C GLU A 242 -3.18 16.70 -4.11
N LYS A 243 -2.71 16.40 -2.90
CA LYS A 243 -1.70 15.37 -2.72
C LYS A 243 -2.38 14.01 -2.74
N ILE A 244 -1.76 13.07 -3.47
CA ILE A 244 -2.22 11.69 -3.57
C ILE A 244 -1.22 10.82 -2.84
N PHE A 245 -1.74 9.92 -2.03
CA PHE A 245 -0.94 8.91 -1.34
C PHE A 245 -0.58 7.79 -2.31
N TYR A 246 0.70 7.64 -2.58
CA TYR A 246 1.27 6.44 -3.17
C TYR A 246 1.96 5.62 -2.07
N PRO A 247 2.25 4.33 -2.28
CA PRO A 247 2.78 3.48 -1.21
C PRO A 247 3.99 4.06 -0.47
N PHE A 248 4.95 4.68 -1.16
CA PHE A 248 6.19 5.16 -0.53
C PHE A 248 6.22 6.65 -0.20
N ALA A 249 5.55 7.49 -0.99
CA ALA A 249 5.61 8.96 -0.85
C ALA A 249 4.34 9.61 -1.43
N GLU A 250 4.02 10.82 -0.96
CA GLU A 250 2.95 11.63 -1.55
C GLU A 250 3.40 12.21 -2.90
N ASN A 251 2.49 12.29 -3.88
CA ASN A 251 2.74 13.00 -5.14
C ASN A 251 1.45 13.62 -5.71
N LYS A 252 1.60 14.59 -6.63
CA LYS A 252 0.51 15.28 -7.32
C LYS A 252 0.23 14.72 -8.73
N VAL A 253 1.19 14.02 -9.31
CA VAL A 253 1.08 13.39 -10.62
C VAL A 253 0.09 12.23 -10.52
N ILE A 254 -0.79 12.13 -11.51
CA ILE A 254 -1.86 11.13 -11.61
C ILE A 254 -1.72 10.26 -12.85
N TYR A 255 -1.03 10.76 -13.86
CA TYR A 255 -0.88 10.08 -15.14
C TYR A 255 0.38 10.55 -15.85
N ILE A 256 1.11 9.63 -16.45
CA ILE A 256 2.22 9.89 -17.37
C ILE A 256 1.89 9.18 -18.68
N GLY A 257 2.03 9.88 -19.81
CA GLY A 257 1.81 9.28 -21.11
C GLY A 257 2.65 9.92 -22.20
N SER A 258 2.79 9.25 -23.33
CA SER A 258 3.47 9.81 -24.49
C SER A 258 2.58 9.95 -25.72
N SER A 259 2.99 10.80 -26.66
CA SER A 259 2.31 10.94 -27.94
C SER A 259 3.21 11.51 -29.02
N ASN A 260 2.97 11.07 -30.26
CA ASN A 260 3.48 11.71 -31.47
C ASN A 260 2.80 13.06 -31.80
N ASN A 261 1.72 13.42 -31.09
CA ASN A 261 1.05 14.71 -31.23
C ASN A 261 0.42 15.10 -29.88
N LEU A 262 1.24 15.73 -29.02
CA LEU A 262 0.87 16.16 -27.67
C LEU A 262 -0.33 17.09 -27.67
N LYS A 263 -0.41 18.05 -28.62
CA LYS A 263 -1.53 18.98 -28.72
C LYS A 263 -2.86 18.25 -28.94
N LYS A 264 -2.90 17.32 -29.91
CA LYS A 264 -4.09 16.50 -30.18
C LYS A 264 -4.44 15.62 -28.98
N ARG A 265 -3.44 15.00 -28.36
CA ARG A 265 -3.62 14.16 -27.18
C ARG A 265 -4.22 14.93 -26.01
N LEU A 266 -3.67 16.09 -25.66
CA LEU A 266 -4.17 16.90 -24.55
C LEU A 266 -5.58 17.43 -24.82
N LYS A 267 -5.90 17.79 -26.07
CA LYS A 267 -7.28 18.17 -26.45
C LYS A 267 -8.31 17.10 -26.07
N THR A 268 -7.96 15.81 -26.19
CA THR A 268 -8.88 14.70 -25.85
C THR A 268 -9.34 14.68 -24.40
N TYR A 269 -8.59 15.32 -23.49
CA TYR A 269 -8.96 15.44 -22.09
C TYR A 269 -9.88 16.64 -21.82
N THR A 270 -9.92 17.62 -22.73
CA THR A 270 -10.82 18.79 -22.65
C THR A 270 -12.09 18.61 -23.49
N SER A 271 -12.09 17.67 -24.44
CA SER A 271 -13.29 17.14 -25.09
C SER A 271 -13.78 15.90 -24.32
N LYS A 272 -15.06 15.53 -24.41
CA LYS A 272 -15.68 14.40 -23.67
C LYS A 272 -15.15 12.99 -24.07
N THR A 273 -13.90 12.89 -24.56
CA THR A 273 -13.34 11.78 -25.32
C THR A 273 -12.02 11.28 -24.74
N ALA A 274 -11.83 11.35 -23.41
CA ALA A 274 -10.63 10.80 -22.79
C ALA A 274 -10.54 9.27 -22.96
N HIS A 275 -9.33 8.71 -22.83
CA HIS A 275 -9.01 7.33 -23.25
C HIS A 275 -9.66 6.24 -22.40
N THR A 276 -9.83 6.47 -21.10
CA THR A 276 -10.45 5.50 -20.17
C THR A 276 -11.57 6.17 -19.39
N ASN A 277 -12.53 5.37 -18.92
CA ASN A 277 -13.61 5.86 -18.06
C ASN A 277 -13.04 6.44 -16.75
N ASP A 278 -11.95 5.88 -16.22
CA ASP A 278 -11.31 6.38 -15.01
C ASP A 278 -10.73 7.78 -15.20
N ILE A 279 -10.05 8.03 -16.32
CA ILE A 279 -9.55 9.38 -16.63
C ILE A 279 -10.71 10.35 -16.89
N LYS A 280 -11.78 9.91 -17.57
CA LYS A 280 -12.98 10.75 -17.78
C LYS A 280 -13.62 11.16 -16.47
N ASN A 281 -13.84 10.20 -15.57
CA ASN A 281 -14.44 10.43 -14.26
C ASN A 281 -13.54 11.34 -13.44
N PHE A 282 -12.24 11.06 -13.38
CA PHE A 282 -11.29 11.91 -12.68
C PHE A 282 -11.31 13.37 -13.17
N ILE A 283 -11.33 13.60 -14.49
CA ILE A 283 -11.39 14.96 -15.05
C ILE A 283 -12.71 15.65 -14.73
N LYS A 284 -13.82 14.91 -14.71
CA LYS A 284 -15.14 15.45 -14.38
C LYS A 284 -15.25 15.84 -12.90
N ASP A 285 -14.66 15.04 -12.02
CA ASP A 285 -14.77 15.20 -10.58
C ASP A 285 -13.77 16.22 -10.01
N ASN A 286 -12.75 16.61 -10.78
CA ASN A 286 -11.69 17.53 -10.35
C ASN A 286 -11.68 18.83 -11.15
N GLU A 287 -11.93 19.96 -10.50
CA GLU A 287 -12.01 21.27 -11.17
C GLU A 287 -10.67 21.79 -11.71
N LYS A 288 -9.53 21.36 -11.15
CA LYS A 288 -8.21 21.93 -11.48
C LYS A 288 -7.15 20.86 -11.73
N ILE A 289 -7.09 20.41 -12.98
CA ILE A 289 -6.05 19.52 -13.50
C ILE A 289 -5.01 20.33 -14.26
N TYR A 290 -3.76 19.93 -14.13
CA TYR A 290 -2.62 20.57 -14.75
C TYR A 290 -1.87 19.58 -15.61
N PHE A 291 -1.11 20.09 -16.58
CA PHE A 291 -0.21 19.29 -17.40
C PHE A 291 1.18 19.93 -17.49
N ARG A 292 2.18 19.08 -17.76
CA ARG A 292 3.50 19.46 -18.25
C ARG A 292 3.88 18.59 -19.43
N ILE A 293 4.79 19.07 -20.25
CA ILE A 293 5.25 18.37 -21.45
C ILE A 293 6.78 18.37 -21.56
N ILE A 294 7.32 17.30 -22.13
CA ILE A 294 8.72 17.19 -22.52
C ILE A 294 8.76 16.84 -24.00
N LYS A 295 9.38 17.71 -24.81
CA LYS A 295 9.61 17.47 -26.23
C LYS A 295 10.74 16.45 -26.37
N THR A 296 10.46 15.34 -27.04
CA THR A 296 11.47 14.32 -27.37
C THR A 296 11.01 13.47 -28.54
N PHE A 297 11.96 13.03 -29.37
CA PHE A 297 11.71 12.12 -30.48
C PHE A 297 11.54 10.68 -29.99
N ASP A 298 12.22 10.29 -28.90
CA ASP A 298 12.19 8.95 -28.30
C ASP A 298 11.14 8.84 -27.19
N TYR A 299 9.96 9.41 -27.43
CA TYR A 299 8.92 9.62 -26.41
C TYR A 299 8.43 8.34 -25.73
N GLN A 300 8.45 7.19 -26.41
CA GLN A 300 8.03 5.90 -25.82
C GLN A 300 9.06 5.38 -24.81
N GLU A 301 10.35 5.45 -25.14
CA GLU A 301 11.41 5.02 -24.23
C GLU A 301 11.50 5.97 -23.03
N TYR A 302 11.31 7.27 -23.28
CA TYR A 302 11.33 8.28 -22.24
C TYR A 302 10.15 8.15 -21.27
N GLU A 303 8.94 7.85 -21.77
CA GLU A 303 7.78 7.49 -20.94
C GLU A 303 8.07 6.27 -20.06
N LYS A 304 8.66 5.21 -20.63
CA LYS A 304 9.02 4.01 -19.87
C LYS A 304 9.97 4.36 -18.72
N LYS A 305 11.04 5.12 -19.00
CA LYS A 305 12.00 5.58 -17.99
C LYS A 305 11.34 6.45 -16.90
N LEU A 306 10.41 7.31 -17.28
CA LEU A 306 9.61 8.14 -16.36
C LEU A 306 8.74 7.29 -15.44
N ILE A 307 8.01 6.32 -16.01
CA ILE A 307 7.16 5.38 -15.27
C ILE A 307 8.00 4.52 -14.31
N ASP A 308 9.10 3.93 -14.80
CA ASP A 308 9.97 3.09 -13.97
C ASP A 308 10.55 3.89 -12.79
N THR A 309 10.94 5.15 -13.03
CA THR A 309 11.44 6.02 -11.97
C THR A 309 10.32 6.41 -11.00
N PHE A 310 9.12 6.69 -11.49
CA PHE A 310 7.95 6.97 -10.65
C PHE A 310 7.65 5.80 -9.72
N ILE A 311 7.60 4.57 -10.24
CA ILE A 311 7.40 3.35 -9.44
C ILE A 311 8.51 3.20 -8.38
N ASN A 312 9.77 3.44 -8.76
CA ASN A 312 10.88 3.31 -7.82
C ASN A 312 10.80 4.28 -6.64
N LEU A 313 10.36 5.52 -6.89
CA LEU A 313 10.25 6.59 -5.90
C LEU A 313 8.96 6.48 -5.07
N TYR A 314 7.83 6.25 -5.73
CA TYR A 314 6.49 6.35 -5.12
C TYR A 314 5.86 4.98 -4.80
N GLY A 315 6.40 3.89 -5.35
CA GLY A 315 6.04 2.52 -5.01
C GLY A 315 4.93 1.88 -5.84
N ASP A 316 4.29 2.66 -6.70
CA ASP A 316 3.29 2.19 -7.65
C ASP A 316 3.26 3.09 -8.90
N LEU A 317 2.49 2.69 -9.90
CA LEU A 317 2.15 3.51 -11.06
C LEU A 317 1.35 4.75 -10.64
N PRO A 318 1.41 5.85 -11.43
CA PRO A 318 0.45 6.93 -11.27
C PRO A 318 -0.98 6.39 -11.36
N ARG A 319 -1.89 6.91 -10.53
CA ARG A 319 -3.22 6.31 -10.27
C ARG A 319 -4.03 5.95 -11.53
N LEU A 320 -3.90 6.73 -12.61
CA LEU A 320 -4.66 6.54 -13.85
C LEU A 320 -3.87 5.80 -14.94
N ASN A 321 -2.60 5.44 -14.68
CA ASN A 321 -1.85 4.57 -15.57
C ASN A 321 -2.28 3.12 -15.33
N THR A 322 -2.94 2.52 -16.32
CA THR A 322 -3.18 1.07 -16.34
C THR A 322 -1.94 0.35 -16.84
N GLN A 323 -1.59 -0.76 -16.21
CA GLN A 323 -0.38 -1.52 -16.53
C GLN A 323 -0.31 -2.03 -17.97
N ARG A 324 0.88 -1.90 -18.59
CA ARG A 324 1.54 -3.01 -19.29
C ARG A 324 2.35 -3.77 -18.21
N ILE A 325 1.78 -4.74 -17.50
CA ILE A 325 2.49 -5.39 -16.40
C ILE A 325 3.47 -6.45 -16.95
N LEU A 326 4.70 -6.44 -16.45
CA LEU A 326 5.53 -7.64 -16.33
C LEU A 326 5.02 -8.42 -15.11
N LYS A 327 4.44 -9.60 -15.37
CA LYS A 327 3.73 -10.48 -14.42
C LYS A 327 4.68 -11.33 -13.55
N GLU A 328 5.59 -10.74 -12.77
CA GLU A 328 6.55 -11.60 -12.04
C GLU A 328 6.34 -11.76 -10.53
N PHE A 329 5.54 -10.92 -9.86
CA PHE A 329 5.41 -11.05 -8.38
C PHE A 329 4.01 -10.87 -7.78
N ILE A 330 2.95 -10.88 -8.59
CA ILE A 330 1.57 -10.72 -8.12
C ILE A 330 0.76 -11.93 -8.57
N ILE A 331 0.30 -12.75 -7.61
CA ILE A 331 -0.80 -13.68 -7.87
C ILE A 331 -2.08 -12.84 -7.81
N ALA A 332 -2.49 -12.31 -8.96
CA ALA A 332 -3.83 -11.79 -9.14
C ALA A 332 -4.82 -12.97 -9.08
N LYS A 333 -6.02 -12.70 -8.56
CA LYS A 333 -7.14 -13.66 -8.52
C LYS A 333 -7.46 -14.24 -9.90
#